data_AF-A0A5B2VZZ0-F1
#
_entry.id   AF-A0A5B2VZZ0-F1
#
_cell.length_a   1.000
_cell.length_b   1.000
_cell.length_c   1.000
_cell.angle_alpha   90.00
_cell.angle_beta   90.00
_cell.angle_gamma   90.00
#
_symmetry.space_group_name_H-M   'P 1'
#
loop_
_entity.id
_entity.type
_entity.pdbx_description
1 polymer ?
#
loop_
_entity_poly.entity_id
_entity_poly.type
_entity_poly.pdbx_seq_one_letter_code
_entity_poly.pdbx_strand_id
1 'polypeptide(L)'
;MLLKAKIYFVVAAVLALGSLIVAMLSRFIKNFALYKKKALWYLFYMTLVFGVVASLPYLFTHQNLMTQYIFYMVWFLGLGIVHCHFMYTRFWANEKTLGSELAFIVAIWLFGGALSILVHNWMSKGTYLYYPMLTSMFSFVLPTFVYKTFERMMAIPAKMHKWWQYPLYKEAPEVNEDDMRDLIVIGFELEKKVNDNSRIYFRARTPIKMDLGDLFYHFLNDYNDRYPNTPIDFMDTNGQPYGWVFHLKPRWLAGAKTLDPEKPVFMNGIQENSVVICNRVTLS
;
A
#
# COMPACT_ATOMS: atom_id res chain seq x y z
N MET A 1 -6.04 32.64 -38.46
CA MET A 1 -4.61 32.96 -38.17
C MET A 1 -4.32 32.97 -36.67
N LEU A 2 -5.10 33.72 -35.88
CA LEU A 2 -4.96 33.82 -34.40
C LEU A 2 -4.96 32.47 -33.65
N LEU A 3 -5.83 31.52 -34.00
CA LEU A 3 -5.91 30.21 -33.32
C LEU A 3 -4.63 29.37 -33.51
N LYS A 4 -4.05 29.38 -34.73
CA LYS A 4 -2.79 28.66 -35.02
C LYS A 4 -1.63 29.24 -34.23
N ALA A 5 -1.52 30.57 -34.14
CA ALA A 5 -0.50 31.25 -33.34
C ALA A 5 -0.58 30.88 -31.84
N LYS A 6 -1.79 30.72 -31.29
CA LYS A 6 -2.00 30.27 -29.90
C LYS A 6 -1.44 28.86 -29.64
N ILE A 7 -1.65 27.92 -30.57
CA ILE A 7 -1.14 26.53 -30.42
C ILE A 7 0.39 26.52 -30.36
N TYR A 8 1.07 27.24 -31.26
CA TYR A 8 2.54 27.29 -31.25
C TYR A 8 3.09 27.93 -29.98
N PHE A 9 2.43 28.98 -29.47
CA PHE A 9 2.81 29.59 -28.20
C PHE A 9 2.67 28.62 -27.02
N VAL A 10 1.54 27.89 -26.95
CA VAL A 10 1.32 26.86 -25.92
C VAL A 10 2.38 25.76 -26.01
N VAL A 11 2.68 25.27 -27.22
CA VAL A 11 3.74 24.27 -27.43
C VAL A 11 5.10 24.78 -26.98
N ALA A 12 5.46 26.03 -27.32
CA ALA A 12 6.71 26.63 -26.87
C ALA A 12 6.79 26.73 -25.34
N ALA A 13 5.71 27.15 -24.69
CA ALA A 13 5.63 27.23 -23.22
C ALA A 13 5.76 25.84 -22.56
N VAL A 14 5.13 24.81 -23.12
CA VAL A 14 5.22 23.42 -22.66
C VAL A 14 6.65 22.88 -22.79
N LEU A 15 7.32 23.15 -23.91
CA LEU A 15 8.71 22.74 -24.12
C LEU A 15 9.67 23.47 -23.17
N ALA A 16 9.43 24.75 -22.89
CA ALA A 16 10.21 25.53 -21.92
C ALA A 16 10.06 24.94 -20.50
N LEU A 17 8.83 24.61 -20.09
CA LEU A 17 8.57 23.95 -18.82
C LEU A 17 9.24 22.57 -18.74
N GLY A 18 9.15 21.77 -19.80
CA GLY A 18 9.81 20.47 -19.87
C GLY A 18 11.33 20.59 -19.71
N SER A 19 11.92 21.59 -20.37
CA SER A 19 13.35 21.88 -20.29
C SER A 19 13.78 22.29 -18.86
N LEU A 20 12.95 23.08 -18.18
CA LEU A 20 13.16 23.45 -16.77
C LEU A 20 13.14 22.23 -15.85
N ILE A 21 12.16 21.34 -16.01
CA ILE A 21 12.06 20.11 -15.22
C ILE A 21 13.31 19.23 -15.43
N VAL A 22 13.72 19.03 -16.69
CA VAL A 22 14.93 18.27 -17.01
C VAL A 22 16.19 18.89 -16.40
N ALA A 23 16.30 20.22 -16.39
CA ALA A 23 17.40 20.91 -15.72
C ALA A 23 17.41 20.65 -14.20
N MET A 24 16.23 20.68 -13.57
CA MET A 24 16.05 20.45 -12.13
C MET A 24 16.32 19.00 -11.71
N LEU A 25 16.20 18.01 -12.61
CA LEU A 25 16.48 16.59 -12.30
C LEU A 25 17.87 16.39 -11.70
N SER A 26 18.86 17.16 -12.15
CA SER A 26 20.23 17.14 -11.62
C SER A 26 20.33 17.42 -10.11
N ARG A 27 19.35 18.12 -9.53
CA ARG A 27 19.30 18.45 -8.10
C ARG A 27 18.74 17.31 -7.24
N PHE A 28 17.89 16.46 -7.83
CA PHE A 28 17.18 15.39 -7.11
C PHE A 28 17.81 14.02 -7.28
N ILE A 29 18.68 13.85 -8.27
CA ILE A 29 19.30 12.56 -8.61
C ILE A 29 20.77 12.57 -8.25
N LYS A 30 21.17 11.74 -7.29
CA LYS A 30 22.59 11.50 -6.98
C LYS A 30 23.30 10.96 -8.20
N ASN A 31 24.47 11.50 -8.52
CA ASN A 31 25.29 11.11 -9.67
C ASN A 31 24.57 11.21 -11.03
N PHE A 32 23.62 12.14 -11.20
CA PHE A 32 22.89 12.33 -12.47
C PHE A 32 23.82 12.52 -13.68
N ALA A 33 25.01 13.09 -13.48
CA ALA A 33 26.01 13.28 -14.53
C ALA A 33 26.31 11.98 -15.31
N LEU A 34 26.30 10.81 -14.63
CA LEU A 34 26.52 9.50 -15.26
C LEU A 34 25.41 9.11 -16.25
N TYR A 35 24.18 9.55 -15.97
CA TYR A 35 22.99 9.18 -16.73
C TYR A 35 22.53 10.27 -17.68
N LYS A 36 22.96 11.53 -17.49
CA LYS A 36 22.46 12.72 -18.20
C LYS A 36 22.41 12.53 -19.71
N LYS A 37 23.51 12.10 -20.34
CA LYS A 37 23.57 11.90 -21.80
C LYS A 37 22.59 10.83 -22.26
N LYS A 38 22.52 9.69 -21.54
CA LYS A 38 21.59 8.59 -21.85
C LYS A 38 20.13 9.03 -21.67
N ALA A 39 19.84 9.79 -20.62
CA ALA A 39 18.49 10.28 -20.31
C ALA A 39 17.98 11.27 -21.36
N LEU A 40 18.84 12.17 -21.85
CA LEU A 40 18.49 13.11 -22.91
C LEU A 40 18.23 12.39 -24.24
N TRP A 41 19.07 11.42 -24.62
CA TRP A 41 18.82 10.58 -25.80
C TRP A 41 17.53 9.79 -25.67
N TYR A 42 17.30 9.19 -24.51
CA TYR A 42 16.08 8.46 -24.23
C TYR A 42 14.82 9.34 -24.34
N LEU A 43 14.87 10.55 -23.76
CA LEU A 43 13.80 11.54 -23.87
C LEU A 43 13.54 11.93 -25.33
N PHE A 44 14.60 12.14 -26.12
CA PHE A 44 14.50 12.43 -27.54
C PHE A 44 13.82 11.28 -28.31
N TYR A 45 14.28 10.04 -28.13
CA TYR A 45 13.66 8.87 -28.79
C TYR A 45 12.21 8.66 -28.36
N MET A 46 11.91 8.79 -27.06
CA MET A 46 10.52 8.70 -26.58
C MET A 46 9.63 9.79 -27.16
N THR A 47 10.15 11.01 -27.31
CA THR A 47 9.42 12.10 -27.97
C THR A 47 9.06 11.71 -29.41
N LEU A 48 10.02 11.18 -30.17
CA LEU A 48 9.75 10.71 -31.54
C LEU A 48 8.72 9.57 -31.57
N VAL A 49 8.83 8.59 -30.66
CA VAL A 49 7.88 7.48 -30.57
C VAL A 49 6.47 7.98 -30.28
N PHE A 50 6.30 8.96 -29.39
CA PHE A 50 5.01 9.60 -29.12
C PHE A 50 4.45 10.29 -30.37
N GLY A 51 5.31 10.94 -31.16
CA GLY A 51 4.93 11.51 -32.45
C GLY A 51 4.43 10.46 -33.45
N VAL A 52 5.10 9.31 -33.54
CA VAL A 52 4.69 8.18 -34.40
C VAL A 52 3.37 7.59 -33.91
N VAL A 53 3.25 7.29 -32.61
CA VAL A 53 1.99 6.77 -32.05
C VAL A 53 0.84 7.73 -32.31
N ALA A 54 1.07 9.04 -32.22
CA ALA A 54 0.05 10.05 -32.50
C ALA A 54 -0.45 10.03 -33.97
N SER A 55 0.41 9.70 -34.95
CA SER A 55 0.05 9.68 -36.36
C SER A 55 -0.62 8.38 -36.82
N LEU A 56 -0.28 7.24 -36.21
CA LEU A 56 -0.73 5.91 -36.67
C LEU A 56 -2.26 5.77 -36.80
N PRO A 57 -3.10 6.23 -35.86
CA PRO A 57 -4.54 6.01 -35.95
C PRO A 57 -5.20 6.62 -37.18
N TYR A 58 -4.62 7.68 -37.75
CA TYR A 58 -5.13 8.29 -38.98
C TYR A 58 -5.11 7.35 -40.19
N LEU A 59 -4.35 6.25 -40.13
CA LEU A 59 -4.23 5.28 -41.22
C LEU A 59 -5.38 4.26 -41.26
N PHE A 60 -6.00 3.92 -40.12
CA PHE A 60 -6.92 2.78 -40.05
C PHE A 60 -8.15 2.98 -39.14
N THR A 61 -8.23 4.05 -38.33
CA THR A 61 -9.37 4.24 -37.41
C THR A 61 -10.53 5.01 -38.01
N HIS A 62 -10.44 5.41 -39.29
CA HIS A 62 -11.43 6.26 -39.97
C HIS A 62 -11.81 7.53 -39.18
N GLN A 63 -10.89 8.04 -38.36
CA GLN A 63 -11.10 9.21 -37.48
C GLN A 63 -12.22 9.02 -36.45
N ASN A 64 -12.52 7.77 -36.06
CA ASN A 64 -13.41 7.49 -34.95
C ASN A 64 -12.71 7.79 -33.61
N LEU A 65 -13.24 8.75 -32.86
CA LEU A 65 -12.71 9.20 -31.57
C LEU A 65 -12.50 8.07 -30.57
N MET A 66 -13.45 7.15 -30.45
CA MET A 66 -13.39 6.06 -29.47
C MET A 66 -12.29 5.06 -29.83
N THR A 67 -12.22 4.65 -31.11
CA THR A 67 -11.19 3.71 -31.57
C THR A 67 -9.78 4.31 -31.44
N GLN A 68 -9.62 5.60 -31.77
CA GLN A 68 -8.34 6.29 -31.56
C GLN A 68 -7.96 6.37 -30.09
N TYR A 69 -8.92 6.68 -29.22
CA TYR A 69 -8.68 6.77 -27.79
C TYR A 69 -8.20 5.43 -27.21
N ILE A 70 -8.89 4.34 -27.53
CA ILE A 70 -8.51 2.98 -27.10
C ILE A 70 -7.11 2.63 -27.63
N PHE A 71 -6.83 2.93 -28.90
CA PHE A 71 -5.50 2.72 -29.48
C PHE A 71 -4.41 3.44 -28.69
N TYR A 72 -4.60 4.73 -28.40
CA TYR A 72 -3.62 5.50 -27.65
C TYR A 72 -3.42 4.96 -26.24
N MET A 73 -4.49 4.57 -25.53
CA MET A 73 -4.38 3.98 -24.19
C MET A 73 -3.54 2.71 -24.19
N VAL A 74 -3.79 1.79 -25.13
CA VAL A 74 -3.05 0.51 -25.24
C VAL A 74 -1.58 0.76 -25.55
N TRP A 75 -1.27 1.65 -26.51
CA TRP A 75 0.11 1.93 -26.88
C TRP A 75 0.86 2.69 -25.80
N PHE A 76 0.25 3.70 -25.16
CA PHE A 76 0.90 4.40 -24.05
C PHE A 76 1.09 3.49 -22.83
N LEU A 77 0.18 2.56 -22.55
CA LEU A 77 0.39 1.54 -21.53
C LEU A 77 1.61 0.66 -21.85
N GLY A 78 1.71 0.17 -23.09
CA GLY A 78 2.86 -0.62 -23.55
C GLY A 78 4.19 0.14 -23.44
N LEU A 79 4.20 1.40 -23.87
CA LEU A 79 5.36 2.28 -23.71
C LEU A 79 5.69 2.55 -22.24
N GLY A 80 4.68 2.64 -21.37
CA GLY A 80 4.84 2.75 -19.92
C GLY A 80 5.55 1.52 -19.33
N ILE A 81 5.23 0.31 -19.79
CA ILE A 81 5.88 -0.94 -19.37
C ILE A 81 7.36 -0.92 -19.76
N VAL A 82 7.63 -0.57 -21.02
CA VAL A 82 9.01 -0.43 -21.54
C VAL A 82 9.77 0.64 -20.75
N HIS A 83 9.14 1.78 -20.48
CA HIS A 83 9.73 2.86 -19.69
C HIS A 83 10.08 2.40 -18.28
N CYS A 84 9.12 1.77 -17.58
CA CYS A 84 9.35 1.22 -16.26
C CYS A 84 10.55 0.26 -16.28
N HIS A 85 10.58 -0.70 -17.20
CA HIS A 85 11.70 -1.64 -17.32
C HIS A 85 13.06 -0.94 -17.52
N PHE A 86 13.16 0.03 -18.42
CA PHE A 86 14.41 0.77 -18.65
C PHE A 86 14.83 1.59 -17.44
N MET A 87 13.88 2.19 -16.72
CA MET A 87 14.18 3.00 -15.54
C MET A 87 14.91 2.21 -14.46
N TYR A 88 14.47 0.98 -14.17
CA TYR A 88 15.09 0.11 -13.15
C TYR A 88 16.32 -0.66 -13.63
N THR A 89 16.49 -0.87 -14.94
CA THR A 89 17.64 -1.65 -15.47
C THR A 89 18.79 -0.79 -15.97
N ARG A 90 18.54 0.44 -16.44
CA ARG A 90 19.53 1.28 -17.13
C ARG A 90 19.70 2.68 -16.54
N PHE A 91 18.79 3.13 -15.67
CA PHE A 91 18.78 4.46 -15.07
C PHE A 91 18.88 4.41 -13.54
N TRP A 92 18.45 5.47 -12.87
CA TRP A 92 18.63 5.70 -11.43
C TRP A 92 17.41 5.29 -10.58
N ALA A 93 16.45 4.56 -11.13
CA ALA A 93 15.22 4.24 -10.41
C ALA A 93 15.46 3.22 -9.28
N ASN A 94 14.98 3.57 -8.08
CA ASN A 94 14.97 2.75 -6.88
C ASN A 94 13.86 3.22 -5.92
N GLU A 95 13.65 2.51 -4.81
CA GLU A 95 12.60 2.82 -3.81
C GLU A 95 12.55 4.30 -3.35
N LYS A 96 13.69 5.02 -3.36
CA LYS A 96 13.82 6.40 -2.84
C LYS A 96 13.66 7.48 -3.91
N THR A 97 13.62 7.13 -5.19
CA THR A 97 13.68 8.09 -6.31
C THR A 97 12.34 8.36 -6.97
N LEU A 98 11.21 8.01 -6.35
CA LEU A 98 9.88 8.19 -6.93
C LEU A 98 9.65 9.62 -7.47
N GLY A 99 10.08 10.64 -6.74
CA GLY A 99 9.93 12.03 -7.18
C GLY A 99 10.67 12.36 -8.47
N SER A 100 11.90 11.86 -8.65
CA SER A 100 12.68 12.12 -9.87
C SER A 100 12.22 11.26 -11.05
N GLU A 101 11.71 10.05 -10.79
CA GLU A 101 11.05 9.21 -11.80
C GLU A 101 9.78 9.88 -12.32
N LEU A 102 8.90 10.37 -11.43
CA LEU A 102 7.69 11.10 -11.83
C LEU A 102 8.02 12.38 -12.58
N ALA A 103 9.03 13.15 -12.13
CA ALA A 103 9.48 14.34 -12.84
C ALA A 103 9.98 14.01 -14.26
N PHE A 104 10.65 12.88 -14.45
CA PHE A 104 11.09 12.44 -15.77
C PHE A 104 9.92 11.96 -16.65
N ILE A 105 8.92 11.28 -16.09
CA ILE A 105 7.67 10.95 -16.80
C ILE A 105 6.95 12.23 -17.25
N VAL A 106 6.86 13.23 -16.38
CA VAL A 106 6.26 14.54 -16.73
C VAL A 106 7.06 15.19 -17.85
N ALA A 107 8.39 15.15 -17.83
CA ALA A 107 9.19 15.66 -18.94
C ALA A 107 8.86 14.91 -20.25
N ILE A 108 8.77 13.58 -20.24
CA ILE A 108 8.38 12.79 -21.42
C ILE A 108 7.00 13.20 -21.92
N TRP A 109 6.03 13.44 -21.02
CA TRP A 109 4.71 13.93 -21.41
C TRP A 109 4.74 15.32 -22.03
N LEU A 110 5.54 16.24 -21.49
CA LEU A 110 5.61 17.60 -22.04
C LEU A 110 6.24 17.59 -23.45
N PHE A 111 7.38 16.90 -23.63
CA PHE A 111 8.03 16.83 -24.94
C PHE A 111 7.26 15.95 -25.95
N GLY A 112 6.89 14.74 -25.54
CA GLY A 112 6.12 13.80 -26.35
C GLY A 112 4.74 14.36 -26.71
N GLY A 113 4.00 14.88 -25.73
CA GLY A 113 2.70 15.51 -25.94
C GLY A 113 2.77 16.75 -26.82
N ALA A 114 3.81 17.59 -26.68
CA ALA A 114 4.03 18.72 -27.58
C ALA A 114 4.19 18.27 -29.03
N LEU A 115 5.03 17.27 -29.31
CA LEU A 115 5.18 16.74 -30.66
C LEU A 115 3.88 16.09 -31.16
N SER A 116 3.21 15.31 -30.32
CA SER A 116 1.94 14.67 -30.67
C SER A 116 0.85 15.70 -31.01
N ILE A 117 0.77 16.84 -30.30
CA ILE A 117 -0.15 17.94 -30.63
C ILE A 117 0.16 18.50 -32.02
N LEU A 118 1.44 18.73 -32.34
CA LEU A 118 1.85 19.25 -33.65
C LEU A 118 1.50 18.27 -34.78
N VAL A 119 1.80 16.98 -34.61
CA VAL A 119 1.46 15.92 -35.56
C VAL A 119 -0.05 15.84 -35.76
N HIS A 120 -0.81 15.85 -34.67
CA HIS A 120 -2.25 15.75 -34.70
C HIS A 120 -2.89 16.98 -35.39
N ASN A 121 -2.41 18.19 -35.09
CA ASN A 121 -2.86 19.42 -35.74
C ASN A 121 -2.55 19.42 -37.24
N TRP A 122 -1.41 18.86 -37.64
CA TRP A 122 -1.05 18.72 -39.06
C TRP A 122 -1.96 17.71 -39.78
N MET A 123 -2.15 16.52 -39.22
CA MET A 123 -2.93 15.44 -39.83
C MET A 123 -4.43 15.74 -39.88
N SER A 124 -4.98 16.34 -38.83
CA SER A 124 -6.40 16.73 -38.76
C SER A 124 -6.72 18.05 -39.45
N LYS A 125 -5.72 18.77 -39.99
CA LYS A 125 -5.87 20.14 -40.49
C LYS A 125 -6.50 21.10 -39.45
N GLY A 126 -6.37 20.78 -38.16
CA GLY A 126 -6.85 21.60 -37.04
C GLY A 126 -8.33 21.49 -36.70
N THR A 127 -9.05 20.50 -37.24
CA THR A 127 -10.49 20.32 -36.96
C THR A 127 -10.78 19.32 -35.84
N TYR A 128 -9.80 18.51 -35.43
CA TYR A 128 -9.99 17.39 -34.51
C TYR A 128 -9.51 17.71 -33.08
N LEU A 129 -10.22 17.15 -32.09
CA LEU A 129 -9.94 17.32 -30.67
C LEU A 129 -8.72 16.49 -30.26
N TYR A 130 -7.61 17.14 -29.93
CA TYR A 130 -6.39 16.49 -29.45
C TYR A 130 -6.48 16.04 -27.97
N TYR A 131 -7.53 16.43 -27.25
CA TYR A 131 -7.68 16.14 -25.81
C TYR A 131 -7.75 14.64 -25.47
N PRO A 132 -8.49 13.77 -26.19
CA PRO A 132 -8.53 12.34 -25.88
C PRO A 132 -7.14 11.69 -25.98
N MET A 133 -6.33 12.12 -26.95
CA MET A 133 -4.95 11.68 -27.06
C MET A 133 -4.13 12.11 -25.83
N LEU A 134 -4.25 13.38 -25.40
CA LEU A 134 -3.54 13.85 -24.21
C LEU A 134 -3.97 13.11 -22.93
N THR A 135 -5.27 12.85 -22.74
CA THR A 135 -5.76 12.13 -21.56
C THR A 135 -5.34 10.66 -21.56
N SER A 136 -5.17 10.04 -22.72
CA SER A 136 -4.67 8.67 -22.80
C SER A 136 -3.20 8.50 -22.37
N MET A 137 -2.41 9.60 -22.34
CA MET A 137 -1.03 9.58 -21.85
C MET A 137 -0.94 9.18 -20.37
N PHE A 138 -2.01 9.35 -19.59
CA PHE A 138 -2.07 8.85 -18.21
C PHE A 138 -1.90 7.32 -18.13
N SER A 139 -2.21 6.56 -19.18
CA SER A 139 -1.93 5.12 -19.21
C SER A 139 -0.42 4.80 -19.15
N PHE A 140 0.44 5.73 -19.55
CA PHE A 140 1.89 5.57 -19.52
C PHE A 140 2.47 5.51 -18.10
N VAL A 141 1.86 6.20 -17.12
CA VAL A 141 2.38 6.21 -15.74
C VAL A 141 1.95 4.98 -14.93
N LEU A 142 0.91 4.27 -15.37
CA LEU A 142 0.33 3.14 -14.64
C LEU A 142 1.36 2.04 -14.30
N PRO A 143 2.23 1.59 -15.22
CA PRO A 143 3.19 0.53 -14.91
C PRO A 143 4.18 0.94 -13.80
N THR A 144 4.68 2.18 -13.84
CA THR A 144 5.54 2.72 -12.78
C THR A 144 4.82 2.78 -11.44
N PHE A 145 3.55 3.19 -11.43
CA PHE A 145 2.73 3.25 -10.22
C PHE A 145 2.49 1.87 -9.61
N VAL A 146 2.14 0.88 -10.44
CA VAL A 146 1.95 -0.52 -10.02
C VAL A 146 3.25 -1.07 -9.43
N TYR A 147 4.38 -0.87 -10.13
CA TYR A 147 5.67 -1.37 -9.66
C TYR A 147 6.10 -0.74 -8.33
N LYS A 148 5.98 0.59 -8.18
CA LYS A 148 6.29 1.29 -6.93
C LYS A 148 5.38 0.87 -5.77
N THR A 149 4.11 0.63 -6.05
CA THR A 149 3.17 0.13 -5.04
C THR A 149 3.56 -1.28 -4.60
N PHE A 150 3.95 -2.13 -5.54
CA PHE A 150 4.45 -3.47 -5.26
C PHE A 150 5.76 -3.46 -4.44
N GLU A 151 6.75 -2.64 -4.80
CA GLU A 151 7.98 -2.48 -4.01
C GLU A 151 7.68 -2.06 -2.57
N ARG A 152 6.78 -1.06 -2.39
CA ARG A 152 6.40 -0.60 -1.05
C ARG A 152 5.64 -1.66 -0.26
N MET A 153 4.82 -2.46 -0.92
CA MET A 153 4.14 -3.60 -0.29
C MET A 153 5.14 -4.64 0.19
N MET A 154 6.12 -4.98 -0.64
CA MET A 154 7.18 -5.95 -0.31
C MET A 154 8.15 -5.45 0.77
N ALA A 155 8.30 -4.13 0.91
CA ALA A 155 9.10 -3.51 1.97
C ALA A 155 8.42 -3.51 3.34
N ILE A 156 7.14 -3.88 3.45
CA ILE A 156 6.44 -3.98 4.74
C ILE A 156 6.99 -5.22 5.47
N PRO A 157 7.64 -5.05 6.65
CA PRO A 157 8.15 -6.20 7.39
C PRO A 157 7.00 -7.10 7.83
N ALA A 158 7.24 -8.41 7.85
CA ALA A 158 6.27 -9.36 8.39
C ALA A 158 5.92 -8.99 9.84
N LYS A 159 4.62 -8.90 10.14
CA LYS A 159 4.15 -8.52 11.47
C LYS A 159 4.41 -9.67 12.44
N MET A 160 5.49 -9.58 13.22
CA MET A 160 5.76 -10.51 14.32
C MET A 160 4.70 -10.31 15.41
N HIS A 161 3.83 -11.29 15.59
CA HIS A 161 2.85 -11.29 16.67
C HIS A 161 3.50 -11.79 17.94
N LYS A 162 3.43 -10.99 19.01
CA LYS A 162 3.72 -11.51 20.34
C LYS A 162 2.61 -12.48 20.73
N TRP A 163 3.02 -13.61 21.28
CA TRP A 163 2.14 -14.63 21.82
C TRP A 163 2.40 -14.75 23.32
N TRP A 164 1.42 -15.29 24.05
CA TRP A 164 1.48 -15.55 25.48
C TRP A 164 1.31 -17.04 25.74
N GLN A 165 2.00 -17.58 26.74
CA GLN A 165 1.84 -18.96 27.19
C GLN A 165 1.46 -18.99 28.65
N TYR A 166 0.65 -19.99 29.03
CA TYR A 166 0.33 -20.22 30.43
C TYR A 166 1.62 -20.53 31.22
N PRO A 167 1.94 -19.74 32.26
CA PRO A 167 3.15 -19.93 33.05
C PRO A 167 3.00 -21.11 34.01
N LEU A 168 3.59 -22.26 33.68
CA LEU A 168 3.56 -23.46 34.55
C LEU A 168 4.49 -23.36 35.76
N TYR A 169 5.64 -22.71 35.60
CA TYR A 169 6.73 -22.70 36.57
C TYR A 169 7.02 -21.31 37.15
N LYS A 170 6.20 -20.31 36.83
CA LYS A 170 6.29 -18.99 37.46
C LYS A 170 5.26 -18.90 38.57
N GLU A 171 5.57 -18.08 39.57
CA GLU A 171 4.60 -17.69 40.59
C GLU A 171 3.38 -17.04 39.92
N ALA A 172 2.21 -17.28 40.51
CA ALA A 172 0.98 -16.66 40.03
C ALA A 172 1.17 -15.13 40.02
N PRO A 173 0.74 -14.42 38.96
CA PRO A 173 0.80 -12.97 38.94
C PRO A 173 0.11 -12.40 40.17
N GLU A 174 0.81 -11.52 40.90
CA GLU A 174 0.24 -10.86 42.06
C GLU A 174 -0.76 -9.78 41.59
N VAL A 175 -1.96 -9.80 42.15
CA VAL A 175 -2.94 -8.73 41.90
C VAL A 175 -2.69 -7.62 42.91
N ASN A 176 -2.14 -6.49 42.45
CA ASN A 176 -2.00 -5.31 43.29
C ASN A 176 -3.37 -4.69 43.58
N GLU A 177 -3.68 -4.43 44.85
CA GLU A 177 -4.94 -3.79 45.27
C GLU A 177 -5.16 -2.42 44.58
N ASP A 178 -4.07 -1.69 44.27
CA ASP A 178 -4.15 -0.42 43.56
C ASP A 178 -4.59 -0.55 42.10
N ASP A 179 -4.39 -1.72 41.48
CA ASP A 179 -4.84 -2.00 40.11
C ASP A 179 -6.36 -2.25 40.07
N MET A 180 -6.95 -2.69 41.17
CA MET A 180 -8.39 -2.98 41.29
C MET A 180 -9.28 -1.74 41.33
N ARG A 181 -8.70 -0.53 41.39
CA ARG A 181 -9.47 0.72 41.50
C ARG A 181 -10.21 1.09 40.20
N ASP A 182 -9.60 0.83 39.06
CA ASP A 182 -10.09 1.25 37.74
C ASP A 182 -10.49 0.02 36.91
N LEU A 183 -11.74 -0.43 37.06
CA LEU A 183 -12.26 -1.63 36.39
C LEU A 183 -13.06 -1.27 35.14
N ILE A 184 -12.86 -2.02 34.07
CA ILE A 184 -13.68 -2.02 32.87
C ILE A 184 -14.26 -3.40 32.60
N VAL A 185 -15.36 -3.47 31.84
CA VAL A 185 -15.94 -4.74 31.39
C VAL A 185 -15.56 -4.99 29.94
N ILE A 186 -14.92 -6.14 29.70
CA ILE A 186 -14.48 -6.57 28.38
C ILE A 186 -15.04 -7.94 28.05
N GLY A 187 -14.99 -8.29 26.75
CA GLY A 187 -15.34 -9.62 26.27
C GLY A 187 -14.11 -10.38 25.80
N PHE A 188 -13.98 -11.64 26.18
CA PHE A 188 -13.06 -12.60 25.54
C PHE A 188 -13.85 -13.51 24.59
N GLU A 189 -13.35 -13.69 23.37
CA GLU A 189 -13.92 -14.59 22.37
C GLU A 189 -12.89 -15.68 22.04
N LEU A 190 -13.16 -16.92 22.46
CA LEU A 190 -12.24 -18.06 22.30
C LEU A 190 -12.98 -19.40 22.22
N GLU A 191 -12.31 -20.41 21.67
CA GLU A 191 -12.76 -21.81 21.65
C GLU A 191 -12.39 -22.52 22.96
N LYS A 192 -13.25 -23.35 23.55
CA LYS A 192 -12.90 -24.05 24.80
C LYS A 192 -11.91 -25.18 24.55
N LYS A 193 -12.09 -25.93 23.47
CA LYS A 193 -11.21 -27.03 23.05
C LYS A 193 -10.58 -26.76 21.69
N VAL A 194 -9.51 -27.47 21.36
CA VAL A 194 -8.79 -27.32 20.06
C VAL A 194 -9.68 -27.64 18.85
N ASN A 195 -10.63 -28.58 19.00
CA ASN A 195 -11.48 -29.04 17.91
C ASN A 195 -12.91 -28.44 17.98
N ASP A 196 -13.11 -27.37 18.76
CA ASP A 196 -14.41 -26.70 18.80
C ASP A 196 -14.61 -25.85 17.56
N ASN A 197 -15.70 -26.09 16.82
CA ASN A 197 -16.05 -25.30 15.64
C ASN A 197 -16.70 -23.95 15.97
N SER A 198 -16.88 -23.61 17.25
CA SER A 198 -17.58 -22.40 17.67
C SER A 198 -16.83 -21.67 18.78
N ARG A 199 -16.68 -20.36 18.60
CA ARG A 199 -16.14 -19.46 19.62
C ARG A 199 -17.21 -19.09 20.64
N ILE A 200 -16.81 -19.04 21.89
CA ILE A 200 -17.66 -18.65 23.02
C ILE A 200 -17.24 -17.27 23.49
N TYR A 201 -18.25 -16.46 23.79
CA TYR A 201 -18.08 -15.12 24.34
C TYR A 201 -18.15 -15.16 25.88
N PHE A 202 -17.09 -14.68 26.54
CA PHE A 202 -16.99 -14.58 27.98
C PHE A 202 -16.88 -13.12 28.38
N ARG A 203 -17.61 -12.71 29.42
CA ARG A 203 -17.58 -11.34 29.94
C ARG A 203 -16.73 -11.30 31.21
N ALA A 204 -15.72 -10.44 31.23
CA ALA A 204 -14.79 -10.30 32.35
C ALA A 204 -14.77 -8.84 32.86
N ARG A 205 -14.68 -8.67 34.18
CA ARG A 205 -14.35 -7.39 34.82
C ARG A 205 -12.84 -7.36 34.99
N THR A 206 -12.23 -6.28 34.53
CA THR A 206 -10.79 -6.23 34.32
C THR A 206 -10.23 -4.92 34.82
N PRO A 207 -9.18 -4.94 35.65
CA PRO A 207 -8.40 -3.75 35.98
C PRO A 207 -7.65 -3.25 34.75
N ILE A 208 -7.75 -1.95 34.44
CA ILE A 208 -7.15 -1.39 33.21
C ILE A 208 -5.62 -1.42 33.23
N LYS A 209 -5.00 -1.40 34.41
CA LYS A 209 -3.54 -1.30 34.61
C LYS A 209 -2.82 -2.64 34.58
N MET A 210 -3.55 -3.75 34.73
CA MET A 210 -2.99 -5.09 34.67
C MET A 210 -2.54 -5.44 33.25
N ASP A 211 -1.44 -6.17 33.14
CA ASP A 211 -0.95 -6.69 31.88
C ASP A 211 -1.95 -7.70 31.28
N LEU A 212 -2.09 -7.68 29.96
CA LEU A 212 -3.08 -8.52 29.27
C LEU A 212 -2.83 -10.02 29.49
N GLY A 213 -1.56 -10.43 29.56
CA GLY A 213 -1.18 -11.82 29.86
C GLY A 213 -1.62 -12.26 31.26
N ASP A 214 -1.39 -11.43 32.27
CA ASP A 214 -1.75 -11.72 33.66
C ASP A 214 -3.27 -11.73 33.85
N LEU A 215 -3.96 -10.79 33.20
CA LEU A 215 -5.41 -10.80 33.15
C LEU A 215 -5.94 -12.12 32.57
N PHE A 216 -5.34 -12.58 31.46
CA PHE A 216 -5.78 -13.80 30.82
C PHE A 216 -5.47 -15.05 31.66
N TYR A 217 -4.37 -15.05 32.41
CA TYR A 217 -4.08 -16.06 33.42
C TYR A 217 -5.18 -16.18 34.47
N HIS A 218 -5.51 -15.07 35.14
CA HIS A 218 -6.56 -15.06 36.17
C HIS A 218 -7.91 -15.45 35.58
N PHE A 219 -8.24 -14.95 34.39
CA PHE A 219 -9.47 -15.31 33.70
C PHE A 219 -9.60 -16.82 33.45
N LEU A 220 -8.53 -17.48 32.97
CA LEU A 220 -8.54 -18.92 32.71
C LEU A 220 -8.74 -19.71 34.00
N ASN A 221 -8.03 -19.36 35.07
CA ASN A 221 -8.09 -20.06 36.34
C ASN A 221 -9.46 -19.88 37.02
N ASP A 222 -9.93 -18.64 37.14
CA ASP A 222 -11.24 -18.32 37.73
C ASP A 222 -12.38 -19.03 36.98
N TYR A 223 -12.29 -19.10 35.65
CA TYR A 223 -13.28 -19.79 34.84
C TYR A 223 -13.22 -21.31 35.05
N ASN A 224 -12.03 -21.91 34.98
CA ASN A 224 -11.85 -23.36 35.09
C ASN A 224 -12.21 -23.88 36.50
N ASP A 225 -11.89 -23.13 37.54
CA ASP A 225 -12.26 -23.45 38.92
C ASP A 225 -13.77 -23.41 39.13
N ARG A 226 -14.46 -22.43 38.50
CA ARG A 226 -15.91 -22.30 38.57
C ARG A 226 -16.65 -23.35 37.74
N TYR A 227 -16.07 -23.78 36.62
CA TYR A 227 -16.70 -24.70 35.67
C TYR A 227 -15.82 -25.92 35.35
N PRO A 228 -15.49 -26.76 36.35
CA PRO A 228 -14.52 -27.85 36.20
C PRO A 228 -14.97 -28.94 35.21
N ASN A 229 -16.29 -29.07 34.96
CA ASN A 229 -16.82 -30.03 33.99
C ASN A 229 -16.68 -29.56 32.53
N THR A 230 -16.45 -28.27 32.29
CA THR A 230 -16.30 -27.69 30.94
C THR A 230 -15.15 -26.67 30.90
N PRO A 231 -13.91 -27.09 31.19
CA PRO A 231 -12.77 -26.20 31.27
C PRO A 231 -12.39 -25.69 29.88
N ILE A 232 -11.63 -24.59 29.88
CA ILE A 232 -10.90 -24.09 28.72
C ILE A 232 -9.54 -24.79 28.72
N ASP A 233 -9.23 -25.48 27.62
CA ASP A 233 -7.95 -26.17 27.45
C ASP A 233 -6.83 -25.14 27.26
N PHE A 234 -5.88 -25.10 28.20
CA PHE A 234 -4.67 -24.29 28.10
C PHE A 234 -3.40 -25.14 27.92
N MET A 235 -3.53 -26.47 28.01
CA MET A 235 -2.46 -27.46 27.87
C MET A 235 -2.75 -28.40 26.70
N ASP A 236 -1.70 -28.81 26.00
CA ASP A 236 -1.78 -29.86 24.99
C ASP A 236 -1.75 -31.27 25.59
N THR A 237 -1.90 -32.28 24.73
CA THR A 237 -1.86 -33.70 25.12
C THR A 237 -0.50 -34.15 25.66
N ASN A 238 0.56 -33.40 25.39
CA ASN A 238 1.93 -33.67 25.82
C ASN A 238 2.30 -32.92 27.11
N GLY A 239 1.36 -32.17 27.69
CA GLY A 239 1.60 -31.36 28.89
C GLY A 239 2.39 -30.08 28.61
N GLN A 240 2.36 -29.55 27.39
CA GLN A 240 2.91 -28.24 27.04
C GLN A 240 1.81 -27.18 26.96
N PRO A 241 2.05 -25.94 27.43
CA PRO A 241 1.06 -24.88 27.37
C PRO A 241 0.89 -24.37 25.93
N TYR A 242 -0.35 -24.20 25.50
CA TYR A 242 -0.65 -23.56 24.22
C TYR A 242 -0.18 -22.11 24.21
N GLY A 243 0.31 -21.66 23.05
CA GLY A 243 0.49 -20.24 22.80
C GLY A 243 -0.86 -19.57 22.51
N TRP A 244 -0.99 -18.31 22.90
CA TRP A 244 -2.18 -17.50 22.68
C TRP A 244 -1.80 -16.18 22.02
N VAL A 245 -2.51 -15.84 20.94
CA VAL A 245 -2.39 -14.54 20.28
C VAL A 245 -3.70 -13.79 20.46
N PHE A 246 -3.59 -12.55 20.93
CA PHE A 246 -4.74 -11.72 21.21
C PHE A 246 -4.93 -10.67 20.12
N HIS A 247 -6.18 -10.49 19.67
CA HIS A 247 -6.56 -9.46 18.73
C HIS A 247 -7.74 -8.66 19.25
N LEU A 248 -7.67 -7.34 19.16
CA LEU A 248 -8.82 -6.48 19.39
C LEU A 248 -9.77 -6.58 18.18
N LYS A 249 -11.01 -6.99 18.44
CA LYS A 249 -12.07 -7.01 17.43
C LYS A 249 -12.35 -5.58 16.96
N PRO A 250 -12.23 -5.30 15.66
CA PRO A 250 -12.42 -3.94 15.18
C PRO A 250 -13.89 -3.52 15.28
N ARG A 251 -14.13 -2.26 15.66
CA ARG A 251 -15.48 -1.67 15.71
C ARG A 251 -16.00 -1.19 14.34
N TRP A 252 -15.12 -1.08 13.34
CA TRP A 252 -15.41 -0.63 11.95
C TRP A 252 -14.53 -1.43 10.95
N LEU A 253 -14.52 -1.10 9.66
CA LEU A 253 -13.64 -1.60 8.58
C LEU A 253 -12.11 -1.52 8.84
N ALA A 254 -11.67 -1.20 10.05
CA ALA A 254 -10.25 -1.30 10.42
C ALA A 254 -9.83 -2.78 10.54
N GLY A 255 -8.58 -3.09 10.18
CA GLY A 255 -8.02 -4.42 10.41
C GLY A 255 -7.90 -4.74 11.91
N ALA A 256 -8.01 -6.04 12.27
CA ALA A 256 -7.86 -6.48 13.65
C ALA A 256 -6.47 -6.10 14.19
N LYS A 257 -6.44 -5.42 15.34
CA LYS A 257 -5.18 -5.00 15.99
C LYS A 257 -4.70 -6.12 16.91
N THR A 258 -3.58 -6.74 16.58
CA THR A 258 -2.88 -7.65 17.50
C THR A 258 -2.44 -6.90 18.76
N LEU A 259 -2.67 -7.50 19.91
CA LEU A 259 -2.34 -6.96 21.22
C LEU A 259 -1.01 -7.51 21.72
N ASP A 260 -0.40 -6.78 22.64
CA ASP A 260 0.85 -7.14 23.32
C ASP A 260 0.50 -7.69 24.72
N PRO A 261 0.72 -8.99 24.99
CA PRO A 261 0.43 -9.59 26.30
C PRO A 261 1.20 -8.96 27.46
N GLU A 262 2.39 -8.41 27.19
CA GLU A 262 3.29 -7.81 28.20
C GLU A 262 3.00 -6.32 28.44
N LYS A 263 1.83 -5.84 27.99
CA LYS A 263 1.40 -4.47 28.18
C LYS A 263 0.08 -4.41 28.93
N PRO A 264 -0.14 -3.33 29.69
CA PRO A 264 -1.41 -3.09 30.34
C PRO A 264 -2.58 -3.07 29.36
N VAL A 265 -3.76 -3.46 29.84
CA VAL A 265 -5.01 -3.44 29.08
C VAL A 265 -5.25 -2.08 28.41
N PHE A 266 -5.04 -0.97 29.13
CA PHE A 266 -5.21 0.37 28.56
C PHE A 266 -4.20 0.69 27.44
N MET A 267 -2.94 0.24 27.57
CA MET A 267 -1.90 0.46 26.55
C MET A 267 -2.16 -0.33 25.26
N ASN A 268 -2.88 -1.44 25.38
CA ASN A 268 -3.35 -2.22 24.25
C ASN A 268 -4.48 -1.52 23.47
N GLY A 269 -5.08 -0.46 24.02
CA GLY A 269 -6.23 0.25 23.45
C GLY A 269 -7.54 -0.50 23.68
N ILE A 270 -7.57 -1.42 24.66
CA ILE A 270 -8.81 -2.05 25.13
C ILE A 270 -9.56 -1.01 25.97
N GLN A 271 -10.86 -0.91 25.73
CA GLN A 271 -11.77 0.02 26.42
C GLN A 271 -13.00 -0.75 26.92
N GLU A 272 -13.88 -0.06 27.65
CA GLU A 272 -15.19 -0.59 28.03
C GLU A 272 -15.92 -1.19 26.80
N ASN A 273 -16.46 -2.40 26.96
CA ASN A 273 -17.14 -3.19 25.93
C ASN A 273 -16.27 -3.56 24.71
N SER A 274 -14.94 -3.50 24.81
CA SER A 274 -14.05 -4.08 23.81
C SER A 274 -14.15 -5.61 23.81
N VAL A 275 -14.00 -6.22 22.64
CA VAL A 275 -13.94 -7.67 22.48
C VAL A 275 -12.52 -8.07 22.06
N VAL A 276 -11.88 -8.91 22.86
CA VAL A 276 -10.57 -9.49 22.61
C VAL A 276 -10.78 -10.91 22.08
N ILE A 277 -10.33 -11.13 20.85
CA ILE A 277 -10.29 -12.45 20.22
C ILE A 277 -9.02 -13.15 20.67
N CYS A 278 -9.15 -14.31 21.33
CA CYS A 278 -8.01 -15.12 21.76
C CYS A 278 -7.89 -16.35 20.87
N ASN A 279 -6.82 -16.39 20.07
CA ASN A 279 -6.54 -17.53 19.19
C ASN A 279 -5.44 -18.40 19.82
N ARG A 280 -5.66 -19.71 19.87
CA ARG A 280 -4.60 -20.67 20.18
C ARG A 280 -3.63 -20.78 19.00
N VAL A 281 -2.34 -20.89 19.31
CA VAL A 281 -1.28 -21.21 18.36
C VAL A 281 -0.48 -22.38 18.90
N THR A 282 -0.27 -23.39 18.05
CA THR A 282 0.65 -24.48 18.33
C THR A 282 2.05 -24.00 17.99
N LEU A 283 2.95 -23.98 18.97
CA LEU A 283 4.37 -23.73 18.72
C LEU A 283 4.96 -25.06 18.25
N SER A 284 5.23 -25.17 16.94
CA SER A 284 5.96 -26.30 16.34
C SER A 284 7.47 -26.14 16.50
#